data_AF-A0A976KU27-F1
#
_entry.id   AF-A0A976KU27-F1
#
_cell.length_a   1.000
_cell.length_b   1.000
_cell.length_c   1.000
_cell.angle_alpha   90.00
_cell.angle_beta   90.00
_cell.angle_gamma   90.00
#
_symmetry.space_group_name_H-M   'P 1'
#
loop_
_entity.id
_entity.type
_entity.pdbx_description
1 polymer ?
#
loop_
_entity_poly.entity_id
_entity_poly.type
_entity_poly.pdbx_seq_one_letter_code
_entity_poly.pdbx_strand_id
1 'polypeptide(L)'
;QHGGLAHGSMSQGGLAHGSMAHGSMAHGSLTEDGMAHDSLTEDGMAHGSLANGGMPHVGHGGMDHSQHAGHQMVTTPEGEAVMVMAGIPPWLFLLGTAAIIVLSFVVVERVGSFLPVGGDWRVNLIKNRTVYKIVRRRWFQAVPQLLMVGVLLFLIYAGLFGNRIGNITPVAVWTVWWAGLIFAVALMGPVFCFACPWDGLANLASRLRLAARVRTLSLALPVPRWMRNMYPALGLFVLLTWAELGLGVTTDPRGTAYMGLGMVALAVICALLFGKKAFCAYLCPVGRISGIYANFSPVEVRARNPRACRSCTTEDCLNGNELGYPCPTGISLKVVQNNTMCTLCSECVKSCHRHNVALNLRPFATDLVRNIRVRADEAWMCVTLLALTLFHGFSMTTSWEDHTPGAGSLLKWMAVTLGTPQVVNFTLGMFLSVAVPVAMYYASCEIAARWVHRTRVTAWQLFATYSYSLLPVALFYHLAHNAMHMFMEGGALVPLLSDPLATGADYFGTKQLHVGHLLEDRALWFIQVGLILVGHVVGVVVAHRLSRQLFSRSRDATKSLLPMLVMMVLISVAGLSLMVLDMNMRIGRM
;
A
#
# COMPACT_ATOMS: atom_id res chain seq x y z
N GLN A 1 29.19 42.31 -77.77
CA GLN A 1 30.66 42.48 -77.77
C GLN A 1 31.04 43.14 -76.46
N HIS A 2 32.04 42.55 -75.77
CA HIS A 2 32.78 43.01 -74.58
C HIS A 2 32.21 44.07 -73.62
N GLY A 3 32.19 43.70 -72.33
CA GLY A 3 32.84 44.48 -71.26
C GLY A 3 31.93 45.33 -70.37
N GLY A 4 32.05 45.15 -69.05
CA GLY A 4 31.54 46.10 -68.06
C GLY A 4 31.42 45.53 -66.66
N LEU A 5 32.49 45.68 -65.85
CA LEU A 5 32.45 45.56 -64.38
C LEU A 5 31.46 46.58 -63.80
N ALA A 6 30.67 46.17 -62.80
CA ALA A 6 29.95 47.11 -61.93
C ALA A 6 30.05 46.68 -60.46
N HIS A 7 30.67 47.57 -59.69
CA HIS A 7 30.73 47.60 -58.23
C HIS A 7 29.37 48.00 -57.64
N GLY A 8 29.05 47.45 -56.46
CA GLY A 8 28.36 48.15 -55.38
C GLY A 8 26.85 48.39 -55.51
N SER A 9 26.06 47.66 -54.72
CA SER A 9 24.89 48.24 -54.07
C SER A 9 24.62 47.52 -52.75
N MET A 10 24.87 48.24 -51.65
CA MET A 10 24.20 47.99 -50.39
C MET A 10 22.72 48.36 -50.56
N SER A 11 21.81 47.46 -50.19
CA SER A 11 20.46 47.83 -49.80
C SER A 11 20.21 47.39 -48.36
N GLN A 12 20.00 48.41 -47.52
CA GLN A 12 19.47 48.31 -46.17
C GLN A 12 18.01 47.84 -46.18
N GLY A 13 17.60 47.18 -45.10
CA GLY A 13 16.21 47.22 -44.62
C GLY A 13 15.24 46.27 -45.32
N GLY A 14 15.10 45.07 -44.77
CA GLY A 14 14.03 44.15 -45.12
C GLY A 14 13.67 43.26 -43.92
N LEU A 15 12.83 43.77 -43.03
CA LEU A 15 12.09 42.95 -42.06
C LEU A 15 11.17 42.00 -42.84
N ALA A 16 11.49 40.71 -42.85
CA ALA A 16 10.56 39.67 -43.29
C ALA A 16 10.22 38.78 -42.09
N HIS A 17 9.02 39.01 -41.58
CA HIS A 17 8.31 38.20 -40.61
C HIS A 17 7.83 36.91 -41.31
N GLY A 18 8.14 35.74 -40.76
CA GLY A 18 7.45 34.47 -41.08
C GLY A 18 7.74 33.83 -42.44
N SER A 19 8.72 32.94 -42.49
CA SER A 19 8.70 31.82 -43.44
C SER A 19 9.33 30.59 -42.80
N MET A 20 8.48 29.63 -42.42
CA MET A 20 8.90 28.26 -42.18
C MET A 20 9.35 27.65 -43.51
N ALA A 21 10.56 27.08 -43.54
CA ALA A 21 10.94 26.12 -44.56
C ALA A 21 11.63 24.93 -43.89
N HIS A 22 10.99 23.78 -44.03
CA HIS A 22 11.46 22.46 -43.66
C HIS A 22 12.66 22.08 -44.56
N GLY A 23 13.75 21.61 -43.97
CA GLY A 23 14.83 20.92 -44.71
C GLY A 23 15.80 21.82 -45.46
N SER A 24 16.79 22.37 -44.75
CA SER A 24 18.10 22.68 -45.34
C SER A 24 19.19 22.52 -44.27
N MET A 25 19.98 21.45 -44.42
CA MET A 25 21.27 21.34 -43.76
C MET A 25 22.21 22.38 -44.39
N ALA A 26 22.68 23.34 -43.61
CA ALA A 26 23.83 24.15 -43.97
C ALA A 26 25.03 23.69 -43.14
N HIS A 27 25.86 22.87 -43.78
CA HIS A 27 27.22 22.59 -43.33
C HIS A 27 28.07 23.83 -43.60
N GLY A 28 28.68 24.41 -42.57
CA GLY A 28 29.77 25.37 -42.70
C GLY A 28 29.33 26.81 -43.02
N SER A 29 29.22 27.63 -41.98
CA SER A 29 29.54 29.05 -42.07
C SER A 29 30.03 29.53 -40.70
N LEU A 30 31.33 29.38 -40.50
CA LEU A 30 32.08 30.22 -39.57
C LEU A 30 32.05 31.64 -40.15
N THR A 31 31.50 32.58 -39.40
CA THR A 31 31.79 34.00 -39.60
C THR A 31 32.46 34.51 -38.34
N GLU A 32 33.74 34.82 -38.49
CA GLU A 32 34.53 35.66 -37.60
C GLU A 32 33.90 37.07 -37.51
N ASP A 33 34.11 37.69 -36.35
CA ASP A 33 33.84 39.10 -36.02
C ASP A 33 32.38 39.55 -35.85
N GLY A 34 32.01 39.71 -34.58
CA GLY A 34 30.77 40.36 -34.17
C GLY A 34 30.66 40.51 -32.66
N MET A 35 31.63 41.17 -32.02
CA MET A 35 31.45 41.71 -30.67
C MET A 35 30.44 42.85 -30.74
N ALA A 36 29.21 42.62 -30.29
CA ALA A 36 28.28 43.69 -29.90
C ALA A 36 28.37 43.89 -28.39
N HIS A 37 28.88 45.05 -28.01
CA HIS A 37 28.82 45.64 -26.67
C HIS A 37 27.36 45.84 -26.23
N ASP A 38 27.13 45.79 -24.92
CA ASP A 38 25.91 46.14 -24.17
C ASP A 38 24.75 45.13 -24.11
N SER A 39 24.99 44.00 -23.43
CA SER A 39 23.96 43.37 -22.61
C SER A 39 24.57 42.68 -21.38
N LEU A 40 25.21 43.50 -20.53
CA LEU A 40 25.43 43.15 -19.13
C LEU A 40 24.13 43.45 -18.36
N THR A 41 23.40 42.40 -18.00
CA THR A 41 22.60 42.40 -16.77
C THR A 41 23.07 41.23 -15.93
N GLU A 42 23.57 41.59 -14.75
CA GLU A 42 24.13 40.73 -13.71
C GLU A 42 23.19 39.59 -13.30
N ASP A 43 23.71 38.37 -13.41
CA ASP A 43 23.66 37.27 -12.44
C ASP A 43 23.50 35.93 -13.16
N GLY A 44 24.64 35.46 -13.67
CA GLY A 44 24.77 34.13 -14.24
C GLY A 44 26.23 33.81 -14.50
N MET A 45 26.69 32.73 -13.85
CA MET A 45 27.89 31.95 -14.14
C MET A 45 29.15 32.28 -13.33
N ALA A 46 29.38 31.45 -12.30
CA ALA A 46 30.70 31.15 -11.78
C ALA A 46 31.18 29.78 -12.32
N HIS A 47 32.27 29.85 -13.10
CA HIS A 47 33.40 28.92 -13.25
C HIS A 47 33.21 27.43 -13.61
N GLY A 48 33.87 27.03 -14.70
CA GLY A 48 34.20 25.65 -15.02
C GLY A 48 34.81 25.44 -16.41
N SER A 49 36.01 25.98 -16.62
CA SER A 49 36.78 26.00 -17.87
C SER A 49 37.28 24.64 -18.38
N LEU A 50 37.15 24.47 -19.70
CA LEU A 50 37.87 23.63 -20.69
C LEU A 50 39.14 22.85 -20.25
N ALA A 51 39.21 21.55 -20.63
CA ALA A 51 40.40 20.97 -21.28
C ALA A 51 40.12 19.60 -21.98
N ASN A 52 40.41 19.57 -23.28
CA ASN A 52 40.94 18.51 -24.15
C ASN A 52 40.23 17.16 -24.37
N GLY A 53 40.00 16.89 -25.66
CA GLY A 53 39.59 15.60 -26.19
C GLY A 53 40.73 14.57 -26.30
N GLY A 54 40.33 13.30 -26.19
CA GLY A 54 41.09 12.11 -26.52
C GLY A 54 40.12 10.95 -26.76
N MET A 55 40.28 10.27 -27.90
CA MET A 55 39.49 9.11 -28.36
C MET A 55 39.59 7.89 -27.40
N PRO A 56 38.70 6.87 -27.52
CA PRO A 56 38.28 6.05 -26.39
C PRO A 56 39.25 4.91 -26.10
N HIS A 57 39.65 4.79 -24.83
CA HIS A 57 40.28 3.60 -24.29
C HIS A 57 39.31 2.88 -23.35
N VAL A 58 39.07 1.61 -23.67
CA VAL A 58 38.39 0.61 -22.83
C VAL A 58 39.15 0.45 -21.51
N GLY A 59 38.51 0.72 -20.38
CA GLY A 59 39.10 0.54 -19.05
C GLY A 59 38.08 0.72 -17.92
N HIS A 60 38.01 -0.29 -17.05
CA HIS A 60 37.18 -0.37 -15.86
C HIS A 60 37.34 0.81 -14.87
N GLY A 61 36.20 1.21 -14.28
CA GLY A 61 36.12 1.66 -12.87
C GLY A 61 36.29 3.16 -12.62
N GLY A 62 35.22 3.80 -12.11
CA GLY A 62 35.27 5.14 -11.52
C GLY A 62 33.91 5.84 -11.60
N MET A 63 33.02 5.57 -10.64
CA MET A 63 31.80 6.36 -10.45
C MET A 63 32.20 7.69 -9.81
N ASP A 64 32.01 8.79 -10.53
CA ASP A 64 32.14 10.14 -9.98
C ASP A 64 30.81 10.54 -9.33
N HIS A 65 30.84 10.75 -8.02
CA HIS A 65 29.67 11.07 -7.19
C HIS A 65 29.41 12.58 -7.23
N SER A 66 28.56 13.05 -8.15
CA SER A 66 27.91 14.37 -8.01
C SER A 66 26.65 14.23 -7.16
N GLN A 67 26.67 14.92 -6.02
CA GLN A 67 25.71 14.85 -4.92
C GLN A 67 24.35 15.50 -5.27
N HIS A 68 23.35 14.67 -5.57
CA HIS A 68 21.97 14.90 -5.13
C HIS A 68 21.49 13.61 -4.48
N ALA A 69 21.57 13.56 -3.15
CA ALA A 69 21.18 12.41 -2.36
C ALA A 69 19.66 12.22 -2.47
N GLY A 70 19.25 11.22 -3.25
CA GLY A 70 17.92 10.63 -3.18
C GLY A 70 17.09 10.61 -4.47
N HIS A 71 17.52 11.34 -5.51
CA HIS A 71 17.03 11.14 -6.88
C HIS A 71 18.22 10.80 -7.76
N GLN A 72 18.36 9.54 -8.15
CA GLN A 72 19.14 9.25 -9.36
C GLN A 72 18.23 9.58 -10.55
N MET A 73 18.48 10.72 -11.17
CA MET A 73 18.03 10.94 -12.54
C MET A 73 18.89 10.04 -13.42
N VAL A 74 18.32 8.93 -13.87
CA VAL A 74 18.95 8.14 -14.93
C VAL A 74 18.58 8.83 -16.23
N THR A 75 19.49 9.65 -16.75
CA THR A 75 19.38 10.27 -18.07
C THR A 75 19.76 9.27 -19.14
N THR A 76 18.87 9.04 -20.10
CA THR A 76 19.16 8.20 -21.26
C THR A 76 20.21 8.85 -22.16
N PRO A 77 20.85 8.09 -23.07
CA PRO A 77 21.64 8.67 -24.16
C PRO A 77 20.86 9.65 -25.06
N GLU A 78 19.53 9.65 -24.94
CA GLU A 78 18.57 10.45 -25.74
C GLU A 78 17.98 11.64 -24.95
N GLY A 79 18.36 11.84 -23.68
CA GLY A 79 17.99 13.01 -22.88
C GLY A 79 16.69 12.89 -22.06
N GLU A 80 16.07 11.72 -21.96
CA GLU A 80 14.90 11.48 -21.09
C GLU A 80 15.36 11.07 -19.68
N ALA A 81 14.71 11.63 -18.64
CA ALA A 81 15.08 11.40 -17.25
C ALA A 81 14.00 10.60 -16.50
N VAL A 82 14.38 9.46 -15.91
CA VAL A 82 13.51 8.68 -15.01
C VAL A 82 14.02 8.85 -13.58
N MET A 83 13.10 9.12 -12.65
CA MET A 83 13.44 9.21 -11.22
C MET A 83 13.28 7.84 -10.54
N VAL A 84 14.40 7.34 -9.98
CA VAL A 84 14.43 6.12 -9.16
C VAL A 84 14.89 6.42 -7.74
N MET A 85 14.38 5.63 -6.80
CA MET A 85 14.81 5.64 -5.40
C MET A 85 15.90 4.60 -5.22
N ALA A 86 17.04 5.03 -4.68
CA ALA A 86 18.15 4.14 -4.41
C ALA A 86 17.78 3.08 -3.36
N GLY A 87 18.10 1.83 -3.68
CA GLY A 87 17.94 0.71 -2.76
C GLY A 87 18.85 0.80 -1.52
N ILE A 88 18.58 -0.08 -0.56
CA ILE A 88 19.38 -0.22 0.67
C ILE A 88 20.81 -0.65 0.31
N PRO A 89 21.85 -0.04 0.92
CA PRO A 89 23.23 -0.39 0.62
C PRO A 89 23.57 -1.84 1.01
N PRO A 90 24.48 -2.52 0.27
CA PRO A 90 24.77 -3.94 0.46
C PRO A 90 25.21 -4.31 1.89
N TRP A 91 25.97 -3.45 2.57
CA TRP A 91 26.40 -3.71 3.94
C TRP A 91 25.23 -3.81 4.92
N LEU A 92 24.20 -2.97 4.75
CA LEU A 92 23.02 -2.98 5.61
C LEU A 92 22.12 -4.17 5.28
N PHE A 93 22.05 -4.59 4.02
CA PHE A 93 21.43 -5.85 3.60
C PHE A 93 22.08 -7.07 4.28
N LEU A 94 23.41 -7.14 4.28
CA LEU A 94 24.14 -8.26 4.91
C LEU A 94 23.91 -8.27 6.42
N LEU A 95 23.97 -7.11 7.08
CA LEU A 95 23.67 -7.00 8.52
C LEU A 95 22.22 -7.39 8.84
N GLY A 96 21.25 -6.92 8.05
CA GLY A 96 19.84 -7.26 8.20
C GLY A 96 19.59 -8.75 8.02
N THR A 97 20.21 -9.36 7.00
CA THR A 97 20.13 -10.81 6.74
C THR A 97 20.73 -11.62 7.89
N ALA A 98 21.93 -11.25 8.36
CA ALA A 98 22.56 -11.88 9.51
C ALA A 98 21.69 -11.75 10.77
N ALA A 99 21.08 -10.57 11.00
CA ALA A 99 20.18 -10.34 12.11
C ALA A 99 18.90 -11.19 12.01
N ILE A 100 18.27 -11.31 10.84
CA ILE A 100 17.11 -12.21 10.62
C ILE A 100 17.47 -13.64 11.03
N ILE A 101 18.61 -14.16 10.56
CA ILE A 101 19.04 -15.53 10.85
C ILE A 101 19.33 -15.70 12.34
N VAL A 102 20.16 -14.85 12.94
CA VAL A 102 20.53 -14.95 14.36
C VAL A 102 19.31 -14.83 15.26
N LEU A 103 18.45 -13.83 15.02
CA LEU A 103 17.24 -13.61 15.82
C LEU A 103 16.24 -14.77 15.69
N SER A 104 16.15 -15.41 14.51
CA SER A 104 15.32 -16.62 14.33
C SER A 104 15.68 -17.71 15.33
N PHE A 105 16.97 -18.06 15.44
CA PHE A 105 17.43 -19.12 16.33
C PHE A 105 17.37 -18.70 17.79
N VAL A 106 17.82 -17.48 18.12
CA VAL A 106 17.82 -16.96 19.49
C VAL A 106 16.40 -16.89 20.07
N VAL A 107 15.42 -16.43 19.27
CA VAL A 107 14.02 -16.35 19.72
C VAL A 107 13.44 -17.74 19.99
N VAL A 108 13.69 -18.70 19.12
CA VAL A 108 13.21 -20.08 19.27
C VAL A 108 13.86 -20.77 20.49
N GLU A 109 15.15 -20.55 20.73
CA GLU A 109 15.88 -21.22 21.82
C GLU A 109 15.70 -20.57 23.20
N ARG A 110 15.73 -19.23 23.29
CA ARG A 110 15.87 -18.52 24.57
C ARG A 110 14.70 -17.60 24.94
N VAL A 111 13.91 -17.10 23.98
CA VAL A 111 13.12 -15.87 24.19
C VAL A 111 11.63 -15.99 23.87
N GLY A 112 11.16 -17.08 23.26
CA GLY A 112 9.73 -17.29 22.95
C GLY A 112 8.78 -17.14 24.15
N SER A 113 9.30 -17.33 25.38
CA SER A 113 8.58 -17.12 26.65
C SER A 113 8.65 -15.70 27.21
N PHE A 114 9.60 -14.85 26.81
CA PHE A 114 9.90 -13.57 27.46
C PHE A 114 9.39 -12.33 26.70
N LEU A 115 9.19 -12.39 25.38
CA LEU A 115 8.64 -11.25 24.65
C LEU A 115 7.17 -11.04 25.05
N PRO A 116 6.76 -9.83 25.52
CA PRO A 116 5.41 -9.53 25.97
C PRO A 116 4.41 -9.38 24.80
N VAL A 117 4.56 -10.17 23.75
CA VAL A 117 3.58 -10.31 22.68
C VAL A 117 2.31 -10.87 23.31
N GLY A 118 1.21 -10.13 23.24
CA GLY A 118 -0.03 -10.52 23.91
C GLY A 118 0.05 -10.59 25.44
N GLY A 119 0.67 -9.60 26.09
CA GLY A 119 0.59 -9.40 27.54
C GLY A 119 -0.84 -9.23 28.08
N ASP A 120 -1.00 -9.20 29.41
CA ASP A 120 -2.34 -9.22 30.05
C ASP A 120 -2.98 -7.85 30.25
N TRP A 121 -2.22 -6.77 30.12
CA TRP A 121 -2.73 -5.43 30.38
C TRP A 121 -3.78 -5.01 29.34
N ARG A 122 -4.86 -4.38 29.81
CA ARG A 122 -5.87 -3.74 28.96
C ARG A 122 -6.29 -2.43 29.59
N VAL A 123 -6.24 -1.35 28.83
CA VAL A 123 -6.71 -0.02 29.28
C VAL A 123 -7.99 0.33 28.53
N ASN A 124 -9.12 0.30 29.25
CA ASN A 124 -10.40 0.67 28.67
C ASN A 124 -10.53 2.21 28.58
N LEU A 125 -10.45 2.74 27.36
CA LEU A 125 -10.51 4.18 27.06
C LEU A 125 -11.85 4.80 27.45
N ILE A 126 -12.95 4.06 27.25
CA ILE A 126 -14.30 4.53 27.59
C ILE A 126 -14.64 4.36 29.08
N LYS A 127 -13.69 3.94 29.93
CA LYS A 127 -13.82 4.10 31.39
C LYS A 127 -13.84 5.58 31.79
N ASN A 128 -13.15 6.44 31.03
CA ASN A 128 -13.24 7.88 31.20
C ASN A 128 -14.62 8.39 30.73
N ARG A 129 -15.34 9.07 31.62
CA ARG A 129 -16.69 9.58 31.35
C ARG A 129 -16.75 10.56 30.17
N THR A 130 -15.71 11.36 29.97
CA THR A 130 -15.64 12.32 28.86
C THR A 130 -15.52 11.59 27.52
N VAL A 131 -14.61 10.63 27.42
CA VAL A 131 -14.43 9.79 26.23
C VAL A 131 -15.70 9.00 25.93
N TYR A 132 -16.33 8.42 26.96
CA TYR A 132 -17.59 7.71 26.81
C TYR A 132 -18.72 8.59 26.24
N LYS A 133 -18.85 9.83 26.75
CA LYS A 133 -19.83 10.79 26.25
C LYS A 133 -19.58 11.16 24.79
N ILE A 134 -18.33 11.33 24.38
CA ILE A 134 -17.96 11.65 22.99
C ILE A 134 -18.30 10.48 22.06
N VAL A 135 -17.80 9.27 22.37
CA VAL A 135 -17.98 8.07 21.54
C VAL A 135 -19.46 7.71 21.34
N ARG A 136 -20.32 8.01 22.33
CA ARG A 136 -21.76 7.75 22.25
C ARG A 136 -22.50 8.72 21.31
N ARG A 137 -21.94 9.90 21.01
CA ARG A 137 -22.63 10.88 20.15
C ARG A 137 -22.61 10.45 18.68
N ARG A 138 -23.67 10.79 17.94
CA ARG A 138 -23.79 10.45 16.51
C ARG A 138 -22.74 11.15 15.65
N TRP A 139 -22.40 12.40 15.99
CA TRP A 139 -21.41 13.18 15.26
C TRP A 139 -20.00 12.56 15.30
N PHE A 140 -19.69 11.76 16.33
CA PHE A 140 -18.37 11.15 16.50
C PHE A 140 -17.94 10.36 15.27
N GLN A 141 -18.85 9.57 14.69
CA GLN A 141 -18.60 8.86 13.44
C GLN A 141 -19.00 9.69 12.21
N ALA A 142 -20.13 10.40 12.28
CA ALA A 142 -20.70 11.06 11.11
C ALA A 142 -19.82 12.19 10.55
N VAL A 143 -19.13 12.95 11.42
CA VAL A 143 -18.29 14.08 10.98
C VAL A 143 -17.03 13.59 10.23
N PRO A 144 -16.20 12.67 10.78
CA PRO A 144 -15.08 12.11 10.03
C PRO A 144 -15.51 11.43 8.73
N GLN A 145 -16.64 10.70 8.75
CA GLN A 145 -17.16 10.05 7.55
C GLN A 145 -17.58 11.08 6.48
N LEU A 146 -18.28 12.15 6.85
CA LEU A 146 -18.70 13.19 5.92
C LEU A 146 -17.49 13.92 5.31
N LEU A 147 -16.47 14.21 6.12
CA LEU A 147 -15.22 14.80 5.64
C LEU A 147 -14.54 13.89 4.59
N MET A 148 -14.43 12.60 4.88
CA MET A 148 -13.86 11.64 3.93
C MET A 148 -14.71 11.49 2.66
N VAL A 149 -16.03 11.59 2.75
CA VAL A 149 -16.90 11.63 1.56
C VAL A 149 -16.59 12.87 0.72
N GLY A 150 -16.44 14.04 1.35
CA GLY A 150 -16.03 15.27 0.66
C GLY A 150 -14.69 15.11 -0.06
N VAL A 151 -13.69 14.55 0.62
CA VAL A 151 -12.37 14.24 0.02
C VAL A 151 -12.51 13.29 -1.16
N LEU A 152 -13.25 12.19 -1.02
CA LEU A 152 -13.45 11.24 -2.12
C LEU A 152 -14.12 11.88 -3.34
N LEU A 153 -15.19 12.65 -3.13
CA LEU A 153 -15.90 13.33 -4.22
C LEU A 153 -15.01 14.36 -4.92
N PHE A 154 -14.21 15.10 -4.14
CA PHE A 154 -13.23 16.02 -4.67
C PHE A 154 -12.17 15.32 -5.52
N LEU A 155 -11.59 14.22 -5.06
CA LEU A 155 -10.58 13.47 -5.81
C LEU A 155 -11.17 12.83 -7.08
N ILE A 156 -12.42 12.35 -7.04
CA ILE A 156 -13.12 11.89 -8.25
C ILE A 156 -13.29 13.05 -9.24
N TYR A 157 -13.71 14.22 -8.76
CA TYR A 157 -13.86 15.39 -9.60
C TYR A 157 -12.50 15.82 -10.21
N ALA A 158 -11.47 15.95 -9.39
CA ALA A 158 -10.12 16.32 -9.83
C ALA A 158 -9.54 15.31 -10.83
N GLY A 159 -9.74 14.01 -10.62
CA GLY A 159 -9.25 12.97 -11.53
C GLY A 159 -9.98 12.91 -12.87
N LEU A 160 -11.29 13.23 -12.90
CA LEU A 160 -12.08 13.23 -14.15
C LEU A 160 -11.89 14.50 -14.98
N PHE A 161 -11.89 15.66 -14.32
CA PHE A 161 -11.93 16.97 -14.98
C PHE A 161 -10.61 17.73 -14.95
N GLY A 162 -9.66 17.35 -14.08
CA GLY A 162 -8.32 17.94 -14.05
C GLY A 162 -7.42 17.44 -15.18
N ASN A 163 -6.25 18.06 -15.30
CA ASN A 163 -5.22 17.65 -16.24
C ASN A 163 -4.68 16.25 -15.88
N ARG A 164 -4.10 15.54 -16.86
CA ARG A 164 -3.48 14.23 -16.64
C ARG A 164 -2.12 14.35 -15.95
N ILE A 165 -1.38 15.40 -16.25
CA ILE A 165 -0.05 15.68 -15.69
C ILE A 165 -0.20 16.61 -14.49
N GLY A 166 0.51 16.32 -13.39
CA GLY A 166 0.48 17.16 -12.18
C GLY A 166 -0.82 17.11 -11.39
N ASN A 167 -1.64 16.07 -11.55
CA ASN A 167 -2.92 15.94 -10.84
C ASN A 167 -2.72 15.45 -9.39
N ILE A 168 -3.49 16.00 -8.44
CA ILE A 168 -3.43 15.55 -7.04
C ILE A 168 -3.92 14.10 -6.85
N THR A 169 -4.80 13.61 -7.72
CA THR A 169 -5.58 12.40 -7.48
C THR A 169 -4.72 11.15 -7.27
N PRO A 170 -3.76 10.81 -8.16
CA PRO A 170 -2.94 9.62 -7.94
C PRO A 170 -2.06 9.73 -6.70
N VAL A 171 -1.47 10.90 -6.44
CA VAL A 171 -0.60 11.14 -5.28
C VAL A 171 -1.38 11.01 -3.97
N ALA A 172 -2.54 11.67 -3.88
CA ALA A 172 -3.37 11.62 -2.68
C ALA A 172 -3.88 10.20 -2.39
N VAL A 173 -4.27 9.44 -3.40
CA VAL A 173 -4.80 8.08 -3.24
C VAL A 173 -3.68 7.07 -2.98
N TRP A 174 -2.68 7.01 -3.85
CA TRP A 174 -1.72 5.93 -3.88
C TRP A 174 -0.47 6.21 -3.05
N THR A 175 -0.01 7.45 -2.98
CA THR A 175 1.18 7.79 -2.18
C THR A 175 0.80 8.06 -0.72
N VAL A 176 -0.26 8.84 -0.49
CA VAL A 176 -0.61 9.30 0.86
C VAL A 176 -1.64 8.39 1.53
N TRP A 177 -2.81 8.20 0.94
CA TRP A 177 -3.89 7.44 1.57
C TRP A 177 -3.57 5.95 1.69
N TRP A 178 -3.09 5.31 0.62
CA TRP A 178 -2.76 3.88 0.63
C TRP A 178 -1.64 3.55 1.62
N ALA A 179 -0.52 4.28 1.56
CA ALA A 179 0.57 4.09 2.52
C ALA A 179 0.07 4.37 3.95
N GLY A 180 -0.64 5.48 4.15
CA GLY A 180 -1.12 5.91 5.47
C GLY A 180 -2.12 4.94 6.09
N LEU A 181 -2.93 4.27 5.26
CA LEU A 181 -3.86 3.24 5.70
C LEU A 181 -3.13 2.10 6.41
N ILE A 182 -1.99 1.64 5.90
CA ILE A 182 -1.27 0.50 6.49
C ILE A 182 -0.67 0.88 7.86
N PHE A 183 -0.09 2.08 7.98
CA PHE A 183 0.36 2.63 9.27
C PHE A 183 -0.82 2.78 10.26
N ALA A 184 -1.95 3.32 9.78
CA ALA A 184 -3.15 3.48 10.59
C ALA A 184 -3.68 2.12 11.08
N VAL A 185 -3.64 1.07 10.25
CA VAL A 185 -4.08 -0.27 10.66
C VAL A 185 -3.16 -0.88 11.70
N ALA A 186 -1.84 -0.75 11.53
CA ALA A 186 -0.88 -1.26 12.50
C ALA A 186 -1.06 -0.63 13.90
N LEU A 187 -1.38 0.66 13.96
CA LEU A 187 -1.44 1.42 15.22
C LEU A 187 -2.86 1.56 15.80
N MET A 188 -3.89 1.65 14.96
CA MET A 188 -5.26 2.02 15.37
C MET A 188 -6.31 0.98 14.96
N GLY A 189 -5.90 -0.13 14.35
CA GLY A 189 -6.83 -1.13 13.80
C GLY A 189 -7.57 -0.59 12.56
N PRO A 190 -8.77 -1.09 12.21
CA PRO A 190 -9.43 -0.72 10.97
C PRO A 190 -10.15 0.64 11.09
N VAL A 191 -9.45 1.68 11.55
CA VAL A 191 -9.98 3.04 11.78
C VAL A 191 -10.45 3.71 10.50
N PHE A 192 -9.88 3.36 9.34
CA PHE A 192 -10.41 3.83 8.06
C PHE A 192 -11.85 3.36 7.82
N CYS A 193 -12.20 2.13 8.23
CA CYS A 193 -13.56 1.61 8.12
C CYS A 193 -14.58 2.38 8.98
N PHE A 194 -14.13 3.10 10.01
CA PHE A 194 -14.97 3.96 10.83
C PHE A 194 -15.38 5.25 10.09
N ALA A 195 -14.46 5.83 9.30
CA ALA A 195 -14.69 7.04 8.50
C ALA A 195 -14.89 6.76 7.00
N CYS A 196 -15.18 5.51 6.63
CA CYS A 196 -15.14 5.07 5.23
C CYS A 196 -16.13 5.85 4.35
N PRO A 197 -15.66 6.47 3.25
CA PRO A 197 -16.51 7.26 2.36
C PRO A 197 -17.43 6.41 1.48
N TRP A 198 -16.97 5.22 1.06
CA TRP A 198 -17.81 4.27 0.30
C TRP A 198 -19.04 3.85 1.10
N ASP A 199 -18.83 3.55 2.38
CA ASP A 199 -19.92 3.23 3.30
C ASP A 199 -20.85 4.42 3.52
N GLY A 200 -20.30 5.64 3.64
CA GLY A 200 -21.08 6.87 3.78
C GLY A 200 -22.04 7.08 2.62
N LEU A 201 -21.53 6.99 1.38
CA LEU A 201 -22.31 7.12 0.15
C LEU A 201 -23.34 6.00 -0.02
N ALA A 202 -22.96 4.74 0.27
CA ALA A 202 -23.89 3.61 0.21
C ALA A 202 -25.03 3.72 1.24
N ASN A 203 -24.73 4.20 2.44
CA ASN A 203 -25.76 4.47 3.46
C ASN A 203 -26.65 5.64 3.08
N LEU A 204 -26.11 6.69 2.45
CA LEU A 204 -26.92 7.80 1.94
C LEU A 204 -27.88 7.31 0.86
N ALA A 205 -27.36 6.58 -0.13
CA ALA A 205 -28.15 6.05 -1.26
C ALA A 205 -29.29 5.12 -0.81
N SER A 206 -29.01 4.18 0.10
CA SER A 206 -30.02 3.25 0.61
C SER A 206 -31.11 3.91 1.48
N ARG A 207 -30.87 5.15 1.95
CA ARG A 207 -31.79 5.94 2.78
C ARG A 207 -32.58 6.99 2.00
N LEU A 208 -32.22 7.29 0.75
CA LEU A 208 -33.03 8.16 -0.09
C LEU A 208 -34.44 7.56 -0.19
N ARG A 209 -35.47 8.40 -0.02
CA ARG A 209 -36.88 7.99 -0.04
C ARG A 209 -37.47 8.38 -1.38
N LEU A 210 -37.44 7.47 -2.37
CA LEU A 210 -38.05 7.73 -3.68
C LEU A 210 -39.59 7.63 -3.65
N ALA A 211 -40.19 7.01 -2.63
CA ALA A 211 -41.65 6.92 -2.49
C ALA A 211 -42.07 6.91 -1.01
N ALA A 212 -43.19 7.60 -0.70
CA ALA A 212 -43.73 7.76 0.67
C ALA A 212 -44.09 6.44 1.38
N ARG A 213 -44.14 5.31 0.66
CA ARG A 213 -44.54 3.98 1.19
C ARG A 213 -43.38 3.04 1.53
N VAL A 214 -42.13 3.35 1.19
CA VAL A 214 -40.98 2.44 1.41
C VAL A 214 -40.02 3.05 2.44
N ARG A 215 -39.78 2.35 3.57
CA ARG A 215 -38.93 2.83 4.68
C ARG A 215 -37.43 2.89 4.32
N THR A 216 -36.96 2.06 3.37
CA THR A 216 -35.57 2.00 2.87
C THR A 216 -35.53 1.50 1.44
N LEU A 217 -34.59 1.96 0.61
CA LEU A 217 -34.46 1.53 -0.78
C LEU A 217 -33.86 0.11 -0.97
N SER A 218 -33.47 -0.55 0.11
CA SER A 218 -32.84 -1.87 0.09
C SER A 218 -33.86 -3.00 -0.05
N LEU A 219 -33.58 -3.95 -0.95
CA LEU A 219 -34.32 -5.22 -1.12
C LEU A 219 -34.10 -6.19 0.05
N ALA A 220 -33.08 -5.94 0.88
CA ALA A 220 -32.74 -6.74 2.06
C ALA A 220 -32.57 -8.25 1.79
N LEU A 221 -32.09 -8.63 0.59
CA LEU A 221 -31.90 -10.02 0.23
C LEU A 221 -30.82 -10.67 1.12
N PRO A 222 -30.97 -11.95 1.49
CA PRO A 222 -29.92 -12.68 2.18
C PRO A 222 -28.72 -12.88 1.23
N VAL A 223 -27.52 -12.59 1.73
CA VAL A 223 -26.28 -12.84 0.96
C VAL A 223 -26.16 -14.33 0.62
N PRO A 224 -25.86 -14.72 -0.64
CA PRO A 224 -25.67 -16.11 -1.05
C PRO A 224 -24.61 -16.83 -0.20
N ARG A 225 -24.79 -18.14 0.06
CA ARG A 225 -23.89 -18.90 0.96
C ARG A 225 -22.43 -18.88 0.50
N TRP A 226 -22.18 -18.94 -0.81
CA TRP A 226 -20.83 -18.92 -1.38
C TRP A 226 -20.09 -17.60 -1.17
N MET A 227 -20.81 -16.49 -0.95
CA MET A 227 -20.23 -15.17 -0.67
C MET A 227 -19.97 -14.93 0.83
N ARG A 228 -20.44 -15.79 1.74
CA ARG A 228 -20.33 -15.58 3.20
C ARG A 228 -18.96 -15.97 3.77
N ASN A 229 -17.89 -15.57 3.10
CA ASN A 229 -16.49 -15.84 3.45
C ASN A 229 -15.60 -14.72 2.88
N MET A 230 -14.28 -14.82 3.03
CA MET A 230 -13.35 -13.80 2.53
C MET A 230 -12.91 -13.97 1.08
N TYR A 231 -13.28 -15.05 0.39
CA TYR A 231 -12.82 -15.31 -0.98
C TYR A 231 -13.28 -14.24 -1.99
N PRO A 232 -14.52 -13.69 -1.95
CA PRO A 232 -14.91 -12.60 -2.84
C PRO A 232 -14.03 -11.36 -2.68
N ALA A 233 -13.73 -10.96 -1.44
CA ALA A 233 -12.81 -9.85 -1.17
C ALA A 233 -11.37 -10.16 -1.61
N LEU A 234 -10.90 -11.40 -1.44
CA LEU A 234 -9.58 -11.82 -1.91
C LEU A 234 -9.49 -11.77 -3.44
N GLY A 235 -10.49 -12.31 -4.14
CA GLY A 235 -10.56 -12.27 -5.60
C GLY A 235 -10.62 -10.85 -6.13
N LEU A 236 -11.43 -9.99 -5.51
CA LEU A 236 -11.47 -8.57 -5.86
C LEU A 236 -10.15 -7.86 -5.56
N PHE A 237 -9.45 -8.21 -4.48
CA PHE A 237 -8.13 -7.65 -4.19
C PHE A 237 -7.08 -8.03 -5.25
N VAL A 238 -7.03 -9.30 -5.65
CA VAL A 238 -6.16 -9.78 -6.72
C VAL A 238 -6.49 -9.05 -8.03
N LEU A 239 -7.77 -8.95 -8.38
CA LEU A 239 -8.21 -8.25 -9.59
C LEU A 239 -7.86 -6.75 -9.57
N LEU A 240 -8.07 -6.08 -8.44
CA LEU A 240 -7.71 -4.68 -8.29
C LEU A 240 -6.19 -4.48 -8.36
N THR A 241 -5.39 -5.36 -7.75
CA THR A 241 -3.92 -5.31 -7.84
C THR A 241 -3.47 -5.50 -9.29
N TRP A 242 -4.11 -6.42 -10.02
CA TRP A 242 -3.84 -6.63 -11.45
C TRP A 242 -4.21 -5.39 -12.28
N ALA A 243 -5.35 -4.77 -12.02
CA ALA A 243 -5.77 -3.55 -12.72
C ALA A 243 -4.87 -2.35 -12.35
N GLU A 244 -4.51 -2.24 -11.07
CA GLU A 244 -3.65 -1.20 -10.51
C GLU A 244 -2.30 -1.14 -11.23
N LEU A 245 -1.62 -2.27 -11.26
CA LEU A 245 -0.25 -2.40 -11.73
C LEU A 245 -0.17 -2.72 -13.23
N GLY A 246 -1.09 -3.57 -13.72
CA GLY A 246 -1.09 -4.02 -15.11
C GLY A 246 -1.66 -3.00 -16.10
N LEU A 247 -2.61 -2.15 -15.66
CA LEU A 247 -3.16 -1.06 -16.49
C LEU A 247 -2.58 0.31 -16.13
N GLY A 248 -1.69 0.40 -15.13
CA GLY A 248 -1.06 1.66 -14.71
C GLY A 248 -2.02 2.67 -14.09
N VAL A 249 -3.11 2.20 -13.45
CA VAL A 249 -4.13 3.05 -12.82
C VAL A 249 -3.53 3.99 -11.78
N THR A 250 -2.42 3.60 -11.15
CA THR A 250 -1.69 4.40 -10.16
C THR A 250 -1.04 5.66 -10.71
N THR A 251 -0.87 5.75 -12.03
CA THR A 251 -0.26 6.91 -12.71
C THR A 251 -1.25 7.72 -13.52
N ASP A 252 -2.44 7.17 -13.83
CA ASP A 252 -3.49 7.88 -14.57
C ASP A 252 -4.59 8.42 -13.62
N PRO A 253 -4.80 9.74 -13.55
CA PRO A 253 -5.82 10.34 -12.69
C PRO A 253 -7.24 9.85 -13.01
N ARG A 254 -7.55 9.67 -14.31
CA ARG A 254 -8.87 9.21 -14.76
C ARG A 254 -9.08 7.75 -14.38
N GLY A 255 -8.10 6.88 -14.62
CA GLY A 255 -8.10 5.50 -14.13
C GLY A 255 -8.39 5.41 -12.64
N THR A 256 -7.70 6.23 -11.82
CA THR A 256 -7.92 6.26 -10.37
C THR A 256 -9.35 6.71 -10.03
N ALA A 257 -9.87 7.74 -10.69
CA ALA A 257 -11.24 8.20 -10.47
C ALA A 257 -12.29 7.17 -10.88
N TYR A 258 -12.13 6.50 -12.02
CA TYR A 258 -13.03 5.42 -12.47
C TYR A 258 -13.01 4.22 -11.51
N MET A 259 -11.84 3.85 -11.00
CA MET A 259 -11.75 2.80 -9.97
C MET A 259 -12.49 3.22 -8.69
N GLY A 260 -12.32 4.48 -8.25
CA GLY A 260 -13.05 5.04 -7.11
C GLY A 260 -14.56 5.01 -7.30
N LEU A 261 -15.05 5.42 -8.48
CA LEU A 261 -16.46 5.32 -8.88
C LEU A 261 -16.96 3.86 -8.90
N GLY A 262 -16.17 2.94 -9.44
CA GLY A 262 -16.49 1.51 -9.45
C GLY A 262 -16.65 0.94 -8.04
N MET A 263 -15.79 1.34 -7.11
CA MET A 263 -15.89 0.94 -5.70
C MET A 263 -17.13 1.52 -5.00
N VAL A 264 -17.48 2.79 -5.28
CA VAL A 264 -18.72 3.40 -4.79
C VAL A 264 -19.93 2.68 -5.36
N ALA A 265 -19.96 2.44 -6.68
CA ALA A 265 -21.05 1.75 -7.34
C ALA A 265 -21.25 0.35 -6.77
N LEU A 266 -20.17 -0.41 -6.57
CA LEU A 266 -20.23 -1.75 -5.97
C LEU A 266 -20.76 -1.71 -4.53
N ALA A 267 -20.34 -0.73 -3.74
CA ALA A 267 -20.83 -0.55 -2.37
C ALA A 267 -22.32 -0.19 -2.33
N VAL A 268 -22.77 0.72 -3.21
CA VAL A 268 -24.18 1.13 -3.35
C VAL A 268 -25.03 -0.05 -3.82
N ILE A 269 -24.62 -0.77 -4.87
CA ILE A 269 -25.32 -1.95 -5.38
C ILE A 269 -25.49 -2.98 -4.27
N CYS A 270 -24.44 -3.29 -3.51
CA CYS A 270 -24.53 -4.22 -2.39
C CYS A 270 -25.50 -3.75 -1.29
N ALA A 271 -25.52 -2.44 -0.99
CA ALA A 271 -26.42 -1.87 0.01
C ALA A 271 -27.90 -1.87 -0.45
N LEU A 272 -28.13 -1.73 -1.76
CA LEU A 272 -29.47 -1.81 -2.36
C LEU A 272 -29.95 -3.27 -2.47
N LEU A 273 -29.09 -4.23 -2.80
CA LEU A 273 -29.48 -5.63 -2.99
C LEU A 273 -29.58 -6.41 -1.67
N PHE A 274 -28.55 -6.30 -0.82
CA PHE A 274 -28.40 -7.17 0.34
C PHE A 274 -28.72 -6.47 1.66
N GLY A 275 -29.21 -7.26 2.63
CA GLY A 275 -29.39 -6.79 4.01
C GLY A 275 -28.06 -6.64 4.74
N LYS A 276 -28.00 -5.72 5.71
CA LYS A 276 -26.77 -5.34 6.45
C LYS A 276 -25.67 -4.85 5.51
N LYS A 277 -24.51 -4.46 6.02
CA LYS A 277 -23.42 -3.93 5.18
C LYS A 277 -22.63 -5.07 4.53
N ALA A 278 -23.28 -5.81 3.62
CA ALA A 278 -22.72 -6.99 2.95
C ALA A 278 -21.40 -6.70 2.24
N PHE A 279 -21.28 -5.54 1.58
CA PHE A 279 -20.03 -5.09 0.96
C PHE A 279 -18.87 -5.09 1.97
N CYS A 280 -19.04 -4.41 3.10
CA CYS A 280 -18.02 -4.31 4.14
C CYS A 280 -17.69 -5.66 4.80
N ALA A 281 -18.69 -6.55 4.88
CA ALA A 281 -18.56 -7.85 5.52
C ALA A 281 -17.82 -8.87 4.64
N TYR A 282 -18.04 -8.88 3.33
CA TYR A 282 -17.63 -10.00 2.46
C TYR A 282 -16.87 -9.61 1.20
N LEU A 283 -17.05 -8.40 0.68
CA LEU A 283 -16.56 -8.03 -0.65
C LEU A 283 -15.47 -6.95 -0.65
N CYS A 284 -15.49 -6.03 0.32
CA CYS A 284 -14.54 -4.93 0.40
C CYS A 284 -13.12 -5.43 0.74
N PRO A 285 -12.15 -5.35 -0.20
CA PRO A 285 -10.80 -5.85 0.02
C PRO A 285 -10.09 -5.05 1.11
N VAL A 286 -10.17 -3.72 1.06
CA VAL A 286 -9.62 -2.82 2.08
C VAL A 286 -10.15 -3.17 3.47
N GLY A 287 -11.45 -3.43 3.61
CA GLY A 287 -12.05 -3.79 4.89
C GLY A 287 -11.61 -5.15 5.43
N ARG A 288 -11.48 -6.16 4.56
CA ARG A 288 -11.05 -7.51 4.98
C ARG A 288 -9.55 -7.56 5.29
N ILE A 289 -8.72 -6.93 4.48
CA ILE A 289 -7.27 -6.85 4.70
C ILE A 289 -6.96 -6.04 5.96
N SER A 290 -7.57 -4.86 6.11
CA SER A 290 -7.42 -4.04 7.33
C SER A 290 -7.90 -4.80 8.57
N GLY A 291 -8.99 -5.56 8.45
CA GLY A 291 -9.51 -6.39 9.53
C GLY A 291 -8.53 -7.49 9.94
N ILE A 292 -7.94 -8.21 8.99
CA ILE A 292 -6.94 -9.24 9.30
C ILE A 292 -5.70 -8.60 9.93
N TYR A 293 -5.11 -7.56 9.33
CA TYR A 293 -3.97 -6.84 9.89
C TYR A 293 -4.24 -6.25 11.28
N ALA A 294 -5.49 -5.87 11.58
CA ALA A 294 -5.87 -5.37 12.90
C ALA A 294 -5.77 -6.40 14.03
N ASN A 295 -5.54 -7.67 13.74
CA ASN A 295 -5.16 -8.67 14.77
C ASN A 295 -3.79 -8.37 15.38
N PHE A 296 -2.92 -7.64 14.66
CA PHE A 296 -1.68 -7.07 15.19
C PHE A 296 -1.93 -5.81 16.04
N SER A 297 -2.94 -5.00 15.71
CA SER A 297 -3.15 -3.68 16.29
C SER A 297 -3.46 -3.67 17.81
N PRO A 298 -3.12 -2.56 18.51
CA PRO A 298 -3.33 -2.40 19.94
C PRO A 298 -4.74 -1.93 20.29
N VAL A 299 -5.60 -1.58 19.32
CA VAL A 299 -6.97 -1.09 19.56
C VAL A 299 -7.97 -2.22 19.36
N GLU A 300 -8.83 -2.47 20.33
CA GLU A 300 -9.90 -3.48 20.22
C GLU A 300 -11.24 -3.02 20.83
N VAL A 301 -12.32 -3.61 20.35
CA VAL A 301 -13.65 -3.53 21.00
C VAL A 301 -14.04 -4.91 21.49
N ARG A 302 -14.32 -5.04 22.80
CA ARG A 302 -14.70 -6.31 23.46
C ARG A 302 -15.80 -6.10 24.49
N ALA A 303 -16.40 -7.20 24.95
CA ALA A 303 -17.28 -7.18 26.12
C ALA A 303 -16.45 -6.88 27.38
N ARG A 304 -16.85 -5.88 28.18
CA ARG A 304 -16.21 -5.58 29.47
C ARG A 304 -16.33 -6.76 30.44
N ASN A 305 -17.54 -7.31 30.55
CA ASN A 305 -17.82 -8.53 31.30
C ASN A 305 -18.47 -9.59 30.38
N PRO A 306 -17.73 -10.62 29.96
CA PRO A 306 -18.26 -11.68 29.09
C PRO A 306 -19.44 -12.46 29.69
N ARG A 307 -19.53 -12.60 31.02
CA ARG A 307 -20.66 -13.30 31.67
C ARG A 307 -21.94 -12.47 31.54
N ALA A 308 -21.85 -11.16 31.79
CA ALA A 308 -22.98 -10.25 31.60
C ALA A 308 -23.47 -10.23 30.14
N CYS A 309 -22.54 -10.29 29.18
CA CYS A 309 -22.88 -10.34 27.76
C CYS A 309 -23.57 -11.66 27.38
N ARG A 310 -23.10 -12.81 27.88
CA ARG A 310 -23.72 -14.11 27.62
C ARG A 310 -25.19 -14.19 28.09
N SER A 311 -25.51 -13.57 29.22
CA SER A 311 -26.88 -13.49 29.76
C SER A 311 -27.81 -12.47 29.07
N CYS A 312 -27.31 -11.70 28.11
CA CYS A 312 -28.10 -10.68 27.42
C CYS A 312 -29.02 -11.31 26.36
N THR A 313 -30.33 -11.15 26.45
CA THR A 313 -31.29 -11.73 25.49
C THR A 313 -31.56 -10.84 24.29
N THR A 314 -31.47 -9.51 24.44
CA THR A 314 -31.88 -8.57 23.38
C THR A 314 -30.85 -8.44 22.25
N GLU A 315 -29.56 -8.58 22.58
CA GLU A 315 -28.43 -8.41 21.65
C GLU A 315 -28.49 -7.11 20.82
N ASP A 316 -28.86 -5.98 21.45
CA ASP A 316 -28.97 -4.68 20.77
C ASP A 316 -27.68 -4.25 20.03
N CYS A 317 -26.52 -4.74 20.48
CA CYS A 317 -25.25 -4.51 19.78
C CYS A 317 -25.20 -5.16 18.37
N LEU A 318 -25.96 -6.23 18.16
CA LEU A 318 -26.08 -6.93 16.88
C LEU A 318 -27.30 -6.41 16.10
N ASN A 319 -28.43 -6.25 16.77
CA ASN A 319 -29.74 -5.96 16.15
C ASN A 319 -30.03 -4.46 15.98
N GLY A 320 -29.33 -3.60 16.74
CA GLY A 320 -29.61 -2.17 16.82
C GLY A 320 -30.82 -1.87 17.70
N ASN A 321 -31.01 -0.58 18.02
CA ASN A 321 -32.17 -0.04 18.72
C ASN A 321 -32.34 1.45 18.36
N GLU A 322 -33.17 2.18 19.10
CA GLU A 322 -33.41 3.61 18.86
C GLU A 322 -32.15 4.49 19.05
N LEU A 323 -31.21 4.03 19.89
CA LEU A 323 -30.00 4.76 20.24
C LEU A 323 -28.86 4.55 19.23
N GLY A 324 -28.76 3.37 18.63
CA GLY A 324 -27.67 3.02 17.72
C GLY A 324 -28.04 1.95 16.70
N TYR A 325 -27.30 1.93 15.60
CA TYR A 325 -27.52 1.00 14.50
C TYR A 325 -27.05 -0.42 14.84
N PRO A 326 -27.56 -1.45 14.11
CA PRO A 326 -27.01 -2.80 14.20
C PRO A 326 -25.53 -2.84 13.82
N CYS A 327 -24.81 -3.88 14.29
CA CYS A 327 -23.43 -4.12 13.87
C CYS A 327 -23.36 -4.23 12.34
N PRO A 328 -22.58 -3.38 11.65
CA PRO A 328 -22.52 -3.35 10.18
C PRO A 328 -22.16 -4.69 9.55
N THR A 329 -21.23 -5.42 10.17
CA THR A 329 -20.71 -6.71 9.72
C THR A 329 -21.38 -7.90 10.41
N GLY A 330 -22.42 -7.66 11.22
CA GLY A 330 -23.24 -8.71 11.82
C GLY A 330 -22.58 -9.51 12.95
N ILE A 331 -21.66 -8.90 13.69
CA ILE A 331 -20.95 -9.54 14.80
C ILE A 331 -21.70 -9.29 16.11
N SER A 332 -21.90 -10.33 16.92
CA SER A 332 -22.38 -10.18 18.29
C SER A 332 -21.23 -9.99 19.26
N LEU A 333 -21.39 -9.06 20.21
CA LEU A 333 -20.42 -8.82 21.28
C LEU A 333 -20.24 -10.07 22.18
N LYS A 334 -21.19 -11.01 22.17
CA LYS A 334 -21.09 -12.29 22.88
C LYS A 334 -19.97 -13.19 22.38
N VAL A 335 -19.68 -13.12 21.07
CA VAL A 335 -18.80 -14.08 20.37
C VAL A 335 -17.58 -13.43 19.75
N VAL A 336 -17.48 -12.09 19.75
CA VAL A 336 -16.31 -11.40 19.19
C VAL A 336 -15.06 -11.74 19.98
N GLN A 337 -14.08 -12.34 19.30
CA GLN A 337 -12.81 -12.76 19.90
C GLN A 337 -11.61 -12.03 19.28
N ASN A 338 -11.72 -11.63 18.00
CA ASN A 338 -10.66 -11.02 17.23
C ASN A 338 -11.17 -9.76 16.47
N ASN A 339 -10.24 -9.00 15.90
CA ASN A 339 -10.57 -7.77 15.18
C ASN A 339 -10.93 -7.99 13.70
N THR A 340 -10.74 -9.21 13.17
CA THR A 340 -10.90 -9.56 11.76
C THR A 340 -12.15 -8.99 11.09
N MET A 341 -13.31 -9.03 11.76
CA MET A 341 -14.59 -8.56 11.19
C MET A 341 -15.02 -7.17 11.72
N CYS A 342 -14.41 -6.68 12.79
CA CYS A 342 -14.82 -5.43 13.45
C CYS A 342 -14.39 -4.23 12.60
N THR A 343 -15.27 -3.24 12.42
CA THR A 343 -14.96 -2.00 11.68
C THR A 343 -14.68 -0.80 12.60
N LEU A 344 -14.59 -1.02 13.92
CA LEU A 344 -14.46 0.02 14.94
C LEU A 344 -15.51 1.15 14.86
N CYS A 345 -16.68 0.90 14.26
CA CYS A 345 -17.74 1.90 14.06
C CYS A 345 -18.37 2.46 15.34
N SER A 346 -18.06 1.91 16.52
CA SER A 346 -18.61 2.30 17.84
C SER A 346 -20.13 2.15 18.05
N GLU A 347 -20.89 1.66 17.06
CA GLU A 347 -22.36 1.51 17.19
C GLU A 347 -22.77 0.60 18.36
N CYS A 348 -22.01 -0.47 18.63
CA CYS A 348 -22.27 -1.31 19.80
C CYS A 348 -22.18 -0.55 21.14
N VAL A 349 -21.37 0.50 21.25
CA VAL A 349 -21.28 1.36 22.45
C VAL A 349 -22.55 2.18 22.63
N LYS A 350 -23.18 2.58 21.51
CA LYS A 350 -24.41 3.37 21.47
C LYS A 350 -25.64 2.50 21.76
N SER A 351 -25.68 1.30 21.19
CA SER A 351 -26.84 0.39 21.27
C SER A 351 -26.88 -0.45 22.56
N CYS A 352 -25.75 -0.73 23.23
CA CYS A 352 -25.74 -1.63 24.39
C CYS A 352 -26.46 -1.05 25.63
N HIS A 353 -27.66 -1.55 25.95
CA HIS A 353 -28.42 -1.13 27.14
C HIS A 353 -27.72 -1.43 28.47
N ARG A 354 -26.85 -2.46 28.54
CA ARG A 354 -26.11 -2.84 29.76
C ARG A 354 -24.80 -2.07 29.96
N HIS A 355 -24.45 -1.15 29.05
CA HIS A 355 -23.18 -0.41 29.10
C HIS A 355 -21.93 -1.32 29.27
N ASN A 356 -21.97 -2.49 28.63
CA ASN A 356 -20.99 -3.57 28.82
C ASN A 356 -19.96 -3.67 27.69
N VAL A 357 -19.78 -2.60 26.92
CA VAL A 357 -18.75 -2.52 25.87
C VAL A 357 -17.47 -1.93 26.47
N ALA A 358 -16.31 -2.40 26.01
CA ALA A 358 -15.01 -1.84 26.31
C ALA A 358 -14.27 -1.53 25.00
N LEU A 359 -13.73 -0.32 24.90
CA LEU A 359 -12.79 0.08 23.86
C LEU A 359 -11.40 0.07 24.51
N ASN A 360 -10.61 -0.96 24.24
CA ASN A 360 -9.35 -1.19 24.95
C ASN A 360 -8.14 -0.82 24.10
N LEU A 361 -7.13 -0.25 24.75
CA LEU A 361 -5.74 -0.43 24.34
C LEU A 361 -5.21 -1.74 24.94
N ARG A 362 -4.48 -2.50 24.14
CA ARG A 362 -3.88 -3.80 24.47
C ARG A 362 -2.47 -3.91 23.86
N PRO A 363 -1.65 -4.89 24.29
CA PRO A 363 -0.42 -5.24 23.59
C PRO A 363 -0.66 -5.62 22.13
N PHE A 364 0.34 -5.33 21.30
CA PHE A 364 0.37 -5.75 19.90
C PHE A 364 0.28 -7.28 19.77
N ALA A 365 -0.32 -7.73 18.67
CA ALA A 365 -0.49 -9.12 18.27
C ALA A 365 -1.22 -10.04 19.27
N THR A 366 -1.98 -9.49 20.23
CA THR A 366 -2.73 -10.29 21.21
C THR A 366 -3.72 -11.26 20.55
N ASP A 367 -4.44 -10.83 19.51
CA ASP A 367 -5.41 -11.67 18.79
C ASP A 367 -4.74 -12.81 18.01
N LEU A 368 -3.48 -12.60 17.57
CA LEU A 368 -2.68 -13.60 16.85
C LEU A 368 -2.10 -14.67 17.77
N VAL A 369 -2.18 -14.49 19.09
CA VAL A 369 -1.59 -15.44 20.04
C VAL A 369 -2.64 -16.18 20.85
N ARG A 370 -3.70 -15.48 21.27
CA ARG A 370 -4.64 -16.03 22.25
C ARG A 370 -5.94 -16.56 21.64
N ASN A 371 -6.37 -16.01 20.50
CA ASN A 371 -7.76 -16.12 20.03
C ASN A 371 -7.86 -16.50 18.54
N ILE A 372 -6.99 -17.40 18.06
CA ILE A 372 -7.07 -17.87 16.68
C ILE A 372 -8.14 -18.94 16.56
N ARG A 373 -9.22 -18.60 15.85
CA ARG A 373 -10.11 -19.59 15.25
C ARG A 373 -9.66 -19.78 13.82
N VAL A 374 -9.05 -20.92 13.54
CA VAL A 374 -8.54 -21.24 12.20
C VAL A 374 -9.70 -21.32 11.21
N ARG A 375 -9.66 -20.49 10.17
CA ARG A 375 -10.60 -20.55 9.04
C ARG A 375 -9.83 -20.61 7.73
N ALA A 376 -10.36 -21.39 6.79
CA ALA A 376 -9.73 -21.61 5.49
C ALA A 376 -9.56 -20.31 4.70
N ASP A 377 -10.58 -19.46 4.72
CA ASP A 377 -10.62 -18.19 4.00
C ASP A 377 -9.64 -17.15 4.57
N GLU A 378 -9.53 -17.07 5.90
CA GLU A 378 -8.50 -16.26 6.56
C GLU A 378 -7.07 -16.73 6.24
N ALA A 379 -6.85 -18.05 6.18
CA ALA A 379 -5.55 -18.60 5.87
C ALA A 379 -5.09 -18.29 4.44
N TRP A 380 -5.95 -18.52 3.44
CA TRP A 380 -5.69 -18.14 2.06
C TRP A 380 -5.46 -16.64 1.92
N MET A 381 -6.26 -15.82 2.61
CA MET A 381 -6.05 -14.37 2.61
C MET A 381 -4.67 -14.00 3.17
N CYS A 382 -4.22 -14.59 4.28
CA CYS A 382 -2.91 -14.28 4.86
C CYS A 382 -1.74 -14.62 3.91
N VAL A 383 -1.76 -15.82 3.31
CA VAL A 383 -0.67 -16.27 2.42
C VAL A 383 -0.68 -15.49 1.10
N THR A 384 -1.84 -15.30 0.49
CA THR A 384 -1.94 -14.55 -0.78
C THR A 384 -1.63 -13.07 -0.57
N LEU A 385 -2.03 -12.48 0.56
CA LEU A 385 -1.69 -11.10 0.90
C LEU A 385 -0.17 -10.91 1.02
N LEU A 386 0.53 -11.82 1.69
CA LEU A 386 2.00 -11.81 1.75
C LEU A 386 2.61 -11.88 0.34
N ALA A 387 2.16 -12.84 -0.47
CA ALA A 387 2.69 -13.05 -1.81
C ALA A 387 2.41 -11.84 -2.74
N LEU A 388 1.22 -11.26 -2.68
CA LEU A 388 0.87 -10.04 -3.41
C LEU A 388 1.68 -8.83 -2.94
N THR A 389 1.96 -8.72 -1.64
CA THR A 389 2.78 -7.61 -1.14
C THR A 389 4.22 -7.73 -1.67
N LEU A 390 4.81 -8.93 -1.65
CA LEU A 390 6.11 -9.19 -2.26
C LEU A 390 6.09 -8.86 -3.76
N PHE A 391 5.07 -9.32 -4.48
CA PHE A 391 4.89 -9.02 -5.89
C PHE A 391 4.78 -7.51 -6.15
N HIS A 392 4.02 -6.78 -5.34
CA HIS A 392 3.89 -5.33 -5.46
C HIS A 392 5.24 -4.62 -5.31
N GLY A 393 6.07 -5.06 -4.34
CA GLY A 393 7.43 -4.56 -4.21
C GLY A 393 8.29 -4.88 -5.44
N PHE A 394 8.23 -6.13 -5.92
CA PHE A 394 8.96 -6.57 -7.11
C PHE A 394 8.55 -5.82 -8.38
N SER A 395 7.24 -5.60 -8.59
CA SER A 395 6.72 -4.93 -9.79
C SER A 395 7.12 -3.47 -9.90
N MET A 396 7.51 -2.85 -8.78
CA MET A 396 7.99 -1.48 -8.73
C MET A 396 9.52 -1.37 -8.92
N THR A 397 10.23 -2.49 -9.10
CA THR A 397 11.68 -2.48 -9.36
C THR A 397 11.98 -2.34 -10.85
N THR A 398 13.14 -1.77 -11.17
CA THR A 398 13.66 -1.69 -12.55
C THR A 398 13.83 -3.08 -13.18
N SER A 399 14.05 -4.12 -12.37
CA SER A 399 14.16 -5.51 -12.83
C SER A 399 12.86 -6.05 -13.44
N TRP A 400 11.71 -5.63 -12.90
CA TRP A 400 10.40 -6.01 -13.44
C TRP A 400 10.08 -5.25 -14.72
N GLU A 401 10.12 -3.92 -14.63
CA GLU A 401 9.91 -3.01 -15.74
C GLU A 401 10.88 -1.83 -15.61
N ASP A 402 11.85 -1.80 -16.52
CA ASP A 402 12.75 -0.68 -16.65
C ASP A 402 12.13 0.30 -17.66
N HIS A 403 11.82 1.51 -17.17
CA HIS A 403 11.26 2.57 -17.98
C HIS A 403 12.29 3.28 -18.84
N THR A 404 13.59 3.00 -18.67
CA THR A 404 14.61 3.55 -19.55
C THR A 404 14.50 2.95 -20.96
N PRO A 405 14.44 3.79 -22.01
CA PRO A 405 14.60 3.39 -23.41
C PRO A 405 15.82 2.48 -23.60
N GLY A 406 15.63 1.36 -24.30
CA GLY A 406 16.70 0.41 -24.62
C GLY A 406 17.12 -0.54 -23.48
N ALA A 407 16.75 -0.29 -22.22
CA ALA A 407 17.07 -1.21 -21.14
C ALA A 407 16.23 -2.48 -21.15
N GLY A 408 16.85 -3.60 -20.78
CA GLY A 408 16.18 -4.88 -20.62
C GLY A 408 15.42 -4.96 -19.28
N SER A 409 14.24 -5.56 -19.31
CA SER A 409 13.45 -5.87 -18.11
C SER A 409 12.79 -7.23 -18.26
N LEU A 410 12.29 -7.81 -17.17
CA LEU A 410 11.59 -9.10 -17.24
C LEU A 410 10.40 -9.05 -18.21
N LEU A 411 9.58 -7.99 -18.15
CA LEU A 411 8.43 -7.85 -19.05
C LEU A 411 8.85 -7.68 -20.52
N LYS A 412 9.91 -6.91 -20.80
CA LYS A 412 10.45 -6.75 -22.16
C LYS A 412 11.03 -8.06 -22.68
N TRP A 413 11.79 -8.78 -21.85
CA TRP A 413 12.32 -10.10 -22.17
C TRP A 413 11.21 -11.10 -22.49
N MET A 414 10.13 -11.13 -21.69
CA MET A 414 8.96 -11.96 -21.96
C MET A 414 8.28 -11.57 -23.28
N ALA A 415 8.12 -10.27 -23.55
CA ALA A 415 7.52 -9.81 -24.80
C ALA A 415 8.30 -10.26 -26.04
N VAL A 416 9.64 -10.15 -25.99
CA VAL A 416 10.52 -10.57 -27.09
C VAL A 416 10.56 -12.10 -27.22
N THR A 417 10.62 -12.84 -26.11
CA THR A 417 10.82 -14.30 -26.13
C THR A 417 9.53 -15.07 -26.44
N LEU A 418 8.39 -14.62 -25.90
CA LEU A 418 7.10 -15.30 -26.05
C LEU A 418 6.25 -14.71 -27.19
N GLY A 419 6.57 -13.51 -27.68
CA GLY A 419 5.78 -12.83 -28.72
C GLY A 419 4.37 -12.45 -28.26
N THR A 420 4.12 -12.40 -26.95
CA THR A 420 2.80 -12.16 -26.35
C THR A 420 2.59 -10.71 -25.91
N PRO A 421 1.34 -10.20 -25.91
CA PRO A 421 1.02 -8.85 -25.45
C PRO A 421 1.46 -8.57 -24.01
N GLN A 422 1.75 -7.31 -23.69
CA GLN A 422 2.19 -6.88 -22.34
C GLN A 422 1.23 -7.34 -21.24
N VAL A 423 -0.09 -7.27 -21.46
CA VAL A 423 -1.11 -7.69 -20.50
C VAL A 423 -1.00 -9.19 -20.18
N VAL A 424 -0.68 -10.03 -21.17
CA VAL A 424 -0.48 -11.47 -20.98
C VAL A 424 0.79 -11.72 -20.18
N ASN A 425 1.88 -11.02 -20.50
CA ASN A 425 3.15 -11.14 -19.77
C ASN A 425 3.01 -10.71 -18.31
N PHE A 426 2.35 -9.58 -18.08
CA PHE A 426 2.04 -9.09 -16.74
C PHE A 426 1.20 -10.10 -15.96
N THR A 427 0.15 -10.65 -16.58
CA THR A 427 -0.74 -11.63 -15.94
C THR A 427 0.02 -12.90 -15.56
N LEU A 428 0.86 -13.42 -16.46
CA LEU A 428 1.68 -14.59 -16.21
C LEU A 428 2.71 -14.33 -15.11
N GLY A 429 3.41 -13.20 -15.17
CA GLY A 429 4.41 -12.83 -14.17
C GLY A 429 3.81 -12.59 -12.79
N MET A 430 2.64 -11.94 -12.70
CA MET A 430 1.89 -11.79 -11.45
C MET A 430 1.45 -13.16 -10.91
N PHE A 431 0.86 -14.02 -11.75
CA PHE A 431 0.42 -15.35 -11.33
C PHE A 431 1.59 -16.16 -10.78
N LEU A 432 2.73 -16.20 -11.47
CA LEU A 432 3.92 -16.92 -11.01
C LEU A 432 4.48 -16.34 -9.72
N SER A 433 4.57 -15.01 -9.62
CA SER A 433 5.09 -14.32 -8.43
C SER A 433 4.23 -14.54 -7.19
N VAL A 434 2.92 -14.75 -7.37
CA VAL A 434 2.00 -15.10 -6.26
C VAL A 434 2.02 -16.60 -5.98
N ALA A 435 2.02 -17.44 -7.02
CA ALA A 435 1.95 -18.90 -6.90
C ALA A 435 3.22 -19.49 -6.25
N VAL A 436 4.41 -18.96 -6.54
CA VAL A 436 5.68 -19.49 -6.03
C VAL A 436 5.76 -19.41 -4.50
N PRO A 437 5.58 -18.25 -3.83
CA PRO A 437 5.59 -18.19 -2.36
C PRO A 437 4.49 -19.04 -1.71
N VAL A 438 3.30 -19.09 -2.31
CA VAL A 438 2.19 -19.93 -1.84
C VAL A 438 2.56 -21.41 -1.89
N ALA A 439 3.11 -21.88 -3.02
CA ALA A 439 3.54 -23.26 -3.21
C ALA A 439 4.70 -23.64 -2.28
N MET A 440 5.69 -22.75 -2.12
CA MET A 440 6.80 -22.94 -1.19
C MET A 440 6.31 -23.04 0.27
N TYR A 441 5.34 -22.21 0.66
CA TYR A 441 4.75 -22.27 1.99
C TYR A 441 3.97 -23.57 2.21
N TYR A 442 3.16 -24.00 1.23
CA TYR A 442 2.45 -25.28 1.29
C TYR A 442 3.42 -26.47 1.35
N ALA A 443 4.47 -26.48 0.52
CA ALA A 443 5.52 -27.50 0.55
C ALA A 443 6.21 -27.57 1.92
N SER A 444 6.47 -26.43 2.54
CA SER A 444 7.03 -26.37 3.90
C SER A 444 6.07 -26.99 4.92
N CYS A 445 4.75 -26.81 4.76
CA CYS A 445 3.73 -27.43 5.62
C CYS A 445 3.66 -28.95 5.44
N GLU A 446 3.82 -29.43 4.20
CA GLU A 446 3.93 -30.87 3.90
C GLU A 446 5.17 -31.50 4.54
N ILE A 447 6.32 -30.83 4.44
CA ILE A 447 7.56 -31.28 5.09
C ILE A 447 7.36 -31.35 6.62
N ALA A 448 6.79 -30.29 7.21
CA ALA A 448 6.48 -30.26 8.64
C ALA A 448 5.52 -31.37 9.07
N ALA A 449 4.46 -31.63 8.31
CA ALA A 449 3.51 -32.71 8.59
C ALA A 449 4.19 -34.08 8.56
N ARG A 450 5.08 -34.34 7.58
CA ARG A 450 5.85 -35.59 7.48
C ARG A 450 6.80 -35.78 8.67
N TRP A 451 7.44 -34.71 9.15
CA TRP A 451 8.35 -34.77 10.30
C TRP A 451 7.63 -35.07 11.62
N VAL A 452 6.34 -34.78 11.68
CA VAL A 452 5.50 -35.02 12.86
C VAL A 452 4.36 -36.02 12.58
N HIS A 453 4.57 -36.95 11.65
CA HIS A 453 3.61 -37.96 11.19
C HIS A 453 2.92 -38.75 12.31
N ARG A 454 3.53 -38.84 13.50
CA ARG A 454 2.99 -39.56 14.67
C ARG A 454 1.83 -38.84 15.37
N THR A 455 1.55 -37.58 15.06
CA THR A 455 0.63 -36.71 15.83
C THR A 455 -0.76 -36.52 15.23
N ARG A 456 -1.09 -37.21 14.13
CA ARG A 456 -2.36 -37.07 13.37
C ARG A 456 -2.63 -35.66 12.79
N VAL A 457 -1.73 -34.69 12.99
CA VAL A 457 -1.85 -33.33 12.44
C VAL A 457 -1.58 -33.35 10.94
N THR A 458 -2.48 -32.77 10.14
CA THR A 458 -2.37 -32.76 8.67
C THR A 458 -1.65 -31.51 8.14
N ALA A 459 -1.11 -31.58 6.93
CA ALA A 459 -0.48 -30.43 6.26
C ALA A 459 -1.44 -29.23 6.15
N TRP A 460 -2.72 -29.47 5.88
CA TRP A 460 -3.74 -28.42 5.85
C TRP A 460 -3.95 -27.73 7.21
N GLN A 461 -3.95 -28.49 8.31
CA GLN A 461 -4.05 -27.90 9.65
C GLN A 461 -2.83 -27.01 9.96
N LEU A 462 -1.63 -27.42 9.54
CA LEU A 462 -0.43 -26.60 9.66
C LEU A 462 -0.51 -25.36 8.77
N PHE A 463 -0.88 -25.52 7.50
CA PHE A 463 -1.07 -24.42 6.55
C PHE A 463 -2.02 -23.36 7.11
N ALA A 464 -3.18 -23.79 7.58
CA ALA A 464 -4.21 -22.88 8.06
C ALA A 464 -3.81 -22.21 9.39
N THR A 465 -3.13 -22.93 10.30
CA THR A 465 -2.72 -22.37 11.59
C THR A 465 -1.51 -21.45 11.46
N TYR A 466 -0.44 -21.87 10.78
CA TYR A 466 0.77 -21.06 10.64
C TYR A 466 0.59 -19.85 9.72
N SER A 467 -0.47 -19.80 8.90
CA SER A 467 -0.73 -18.64 8.03
C SER A 467 -0.84 -17.33 8.81
N TYR A 468 -1.38 -17.38 10.04
CA TYR A 468 -1.48 -16.23 10.95
C TYR A 468 -0.11 -15.73 11.44
N SER A 469 0.92 -16.58 11.45
CA SER A 469 2.30 -16.19 11.80
C SER A 469 3.01 -15.43 10.68
N LEU A 470 2.53 -15.54 9.45
CA LEU A 470 3.01 -14.76 8.31
C LEU A 470 2.46 -13.34 8.30
N LEU A 471 1.37 -13.08 9.04
CA LEU A 471 0.71 -11.79 9.01
C LEU A 471 1.58 -10.63 9.52
N PRO A 472 2.32 -10.74 10.64
CA PRO A 472 3.30 -9.72 11.03
C PRO A 472 4.38 -9.51 9.96
N VAL A 473 4.87 -10.59 9.33
CA VAL A 473 5.87 -10.49 8.25
C VAL A 473 5.32 -9.68 7.08
N ALA A 474 4.10 -10.01 6.63
CA ALA A 474 3.41 -9.30 5.55
C ALA A 474 3.17 -7.82 5.91
N LEU A 475 2.62 -7.56 7.11
CA LEU A 475 2.30 -6.20 7.56
C LEU A 475 3.54 -5.30 7.58
N PHE A 476 4.63 -5.77 8.18
CA PHE A 476 5.83 -4.96 8.36
C PHE A 476 6.65 -4.82 7.08
N TYR A 477 6.66 -5.83 6.21
CA TYR A 477 7.19 -5.65 4.86
C TYR A 477 6.36 -4.60 4.09
N HIS A 478 5.02 -4.65 4.20
CA HIS A 478 4.14 -3.66 3.59
C HIS A 478 4.40 -2.24 4.12
N LEU A 479 4.64 -2.09 5.43
CA LEU A 479 5.06 -0.83 6.04
C LEU A 479 6.43 -0.36 5.53
N ALA A 480 7.42 -1.26 5.45
CA ALA A 480 8.76 -0.93 4.97
C ALA A 480 8.76 -0.46 3.51
N HIS A 481 8.00 -1.14 2.65
CA HIS A 481 7.83 -0.76 1.25
C HIS A 481 7.19 0.62 1.11
N ASN A 482 6.07 0.84 1.82
CA ASN A 482 5.36 2.12 1.73
C ASN A 482 6.02 3.27 2.49
N ALA A 483 6.97 3.00 3.40
CA ALA A 483 7.72 4.06 4.08
C ALA A 483 8.47 4.92 3.07
N MET A 484 9.09 4.30 2.05
CA MET A 484 9.83 5.02 1.03
C MET A 484 8.92 5.99 0.26
N HIS A 485 7.81 5.48 -0.27
CA HIS A 485 6.81 6.31 -0.98
C HIS A 485 6.24 7.41 -0.08
N MET A 486 5.89 7.10 1.17
CA MET A 486 5.30 8.11 2.07
C MET A 486 6.27 9.25 2.38
N PHE A 487 7.54 8.95 2.68
CA PHE A 487 8.48 9.95 3.17
C PHE A 487 9.29 10.63 2.06
N MET A 488 9.49 9.99 0.91
CA MET A 488 10.17 10.61 -0.24
C MET A 488 9.18 11.29 -1.19
N GLU A 489 8.03 10.67 -1.48
CA GLU A 489 7.04 11.23 -2.44
C GLU A 489 5.92 12.02 -1.75
N GLY A 490 5.68 11.81 -0.46
CA GLY A 490 4.57 12.47 0.26
C GLY A 490 4.67 14.00 0.30
N GLY A 491 5.88 14.56 0.21
CA GLY A 491 6.10 16.01 0.12
C GLY A 491 5.43 16.66 -1.10
N ALA A 492 5.30 15.91 -2.20
CA ALA A 492 4.66 16.39 -3.43
C ALA A 492 3.19 16.75 -3.25
N LEU A 493 2.53 16.27 -2.18
CA LEU A 493 1.14 16.64 -1.89
C LEU A 493 0.99 18.16 -1.64
N VAL A 494 1.99 18.81 -1.03
CA VAL A 494 1.89 20.22 -0.62
C VAL A 494 1.76 21.19 -1.80
N PRO A 495 2.60 21.14 -2.86
CA PRO A 495 2.38 21.95 -4.05
C PRO A 495 1.10 21.55 -4.80
N LEU A 496 0.77 20.26 -4.84
CA LEU A 496 -0.45 19.77 -5.50
C LEU A 496 -1.74 20.22 -4.81
N LEU A 497 -1.72 20.53 -3.51
CA LEU A 497 -2.87 21.11 -2.82
C LEU A 497 -3.19 22.54 -3.29
N SER A 498 -2.18 23.28 -3.78
CA SER A 498 -2.37 24.62 -4.34
C SER A 498 -2.90 24.61 -5.77
N ASP A 499 -2.56 23.59 -6.56
CA ASP A 499 -3.07 23.40 -7.93
C ASP A 499 -3.62 21.97 -8.15
N PRO A 500 -4.71 21.58 -7.47
CA PRO A 500 -5.13 20.18 -7.44
C PRO A 500 -5.60 19.62 -8.79
N LEU A 501 -6.09 20.49 -9.68
CA LEU A 501 -6.53 20.13 -11.02
C LEU A 501 -5.41 20.33 -12.08
N ALA A 502 -4.24 20.85 -11.69
CA ALA A 502 -3.16 21.27 -12.58
C ALA A 502 -3.65 22.23 -13.70
N THR A 503 -4.41 23.25 -13.32
CA THR A 503 -4.97 24.26 -14.23
C THR A 503 -4.16 25.55 -14.27
N GLY A 504 -3.13 25.68 -13.42
CA GLY A 504 -2.43 26.94 -13.24
C GLY A 504 -2.72 27.60 -11.89
N ALA A 505 -3.69 27.10 -11.12
CA ALA A 505 -4.14 27.71 -9.87
C ALA A 505 -3.03 27.72 -8.80
N ASP A 506 -3.17 28.61 -7.80
CA ASP A 506 -2.31 28.65 -6.63
C ASP A 506 -3.12 29.08 -5.39
N TYR A 507 -3.99 28.17 -4.91
CA TYR A 507 -4.95 28.49 -3.85
C TYR A 507 -4.29 28.83 -2.50
N PHE A 508 -3.10 28.29 -2.23
CA PHE A 508 -2.40 28.49 -0.94
C PHE A 508 -1.04 29.17 -1.07
N GLY A 509 -0.61 29.57 -2.28
CA GLY A 509 0.71 30.17 -2.50
C GLY A 509 1.86 29.16 -2.44
N THR A 510 1.58 27.85 -2.47
CA THR A 510 2.58 26.78 -2.27
C THR A 510 2.95 26.05 -3.55
N LYS A 511 2.46 26.49 -4.71
CA LYS A 511 2.70 25.81 -5.99
C LYS A 511 4.19 25.64 -6.32
N GLN A 512 5.02 26.63 -5.98
CA GLN A 512 6.47 26.60 -6.22
C GLN A 512 7.27 26.00 -5.05
N LEU A 513 6.60 25.59 -3.98
CA LEU A 513 7.25 25.04 -2.80
C LEU A 513 7.73 23.62 -3.09
N HIS A 514 9.05 23.45 -3.14
CA HIS A 514 9.68 22.14 -3.25
C HIS A 514 9.87 21.55 -1.85
N VAL A 515 8.88 20.79 -1.40
CA VAL A 515 9.01 19.97 -0.20
C VAL A 515 9.79 18.72 -0.61
N GLY A 516 11.11 18.74 -0.38
CA GLY A 516 11.98 17.58 -0.59
C GLY A 516 11.66 16.43 0.38
N HIS A 517 12.59 15.50 0.53
CA HIS A 517 12.38 14.31 1.36
C HIS A 517 12.07 14.70 2.81
N LEU A 518 11.03 14.09 3.38
CA LEU A 518 10.64 14.32 4.79
C LEU A 518 11.63 13.70 5.77
N LEU A 519 12.38 12.68 5.32
CA LEU A 519 13.42 12.01 6.07
C LEU A 519 14.63 11.79 5.16
N GLU A 520 15.83 11.80 5.75
CA GLU A 520 17.06 11.45 5.07
C GLU A 520 17.04 9.96 4.64
N ASP A 521 17.55 9.66 3.44
CA ASP A 521 17.58 8.33 2.85
C ASP A 521 18.21 7.28 3.80
N ARG A 522 19.29 7.67 4.50
CA ARG A 522 19.94 6.81 5.48
C ARG A 522 19.01 6.39 6.61
N ALA A 523 18.20 7.33 7.13
CA ALA A 523 17.22 7.04 8.17
C ALA A 523 16.13 6.10 7.64
N LEU A 524 15.68 6.31 6.40
CA LEU A 524 14.68 5.45 5.75
C LEU A 524 15.18 4.01 5.60
N TRP A 525 16.42 3.79 5.16
CA TRP A 525 16.99 2.45 5.06
C TRP A 525 17.01 1.72 6.41
N PHE A 526 17.41 2.40 7.50
CA PHE A 526 17.36 1.81 8.84
C PHE A 526 15.94 1.52 9.31
N ILE A 527 14.98 2.40 9.01
CA ILE A 527 13.56 2.19 9.32
C ILE A 527 13.05 0.95 8.56
N GLN A 528 13.37 0.80 7.27
CA GLN A 528 12.95 -0.35 6.47
C GLN A 528 13.48 -1.67 7.03
N VAL A 529 14.79 -1.75 7.29
CA VAL A 529 15.40 -2.95 7.90
C VAL A 529 14.81 -3.21 9.28
N GLY A 530 14.66 -2.18 10.11
CA GLY A 530 14.07 -2.28 11.44
C GLY A 530 12.64 -2.83 11.41
N LEU A 531 11.80 -2.33 10.50
CA LEU A 531 10.43 -2.82 10.31
C LEU A 531 10.43 -4.30 9.92
N ILE A 532 11.23 -4.70 8.92
CA ILE A 532 11.32 -6.10 8.49
C ILE A 532 11.77 -7.00 9.66
N LEU A 533 12.76 -6.58 10.44
CA LEU A 533 13.22 -7.33 11.63
C LEU A 533 12.13 -7.48 12.68
N VAL A 534 11.37 -6.42 12.99
CA VAL A 534 10.26 -6.48 13.93
C VAL A 534 9.16 -7.43 13.44
N GLY A 535 8.77 -7.32 12.17
CA GLY A 535 7.79 -8.22 11.56
C GLY A 535 8.21 -9.68 11.62
N HIS A 536 9.48 -9.94 11.30
CA HIS A 536 10.06 -11.27 11.35
C HIS A 536 10.06 -11.85 12.77
N VAL A 537 10.60 -11.11 13.75
CA VAL A 537 10.67 -11.57 15.15
C VAL A 537 9.27 -11.82 15.72
N VAL A 538 8.31 -10.91 15.50
CA VAL A 538 6.93 -11.10 15.97
C VAL A 538 6.30 -12.32 15.28
N GLY A 539 6.52 -12.48 13.97
CA GLY A 539 6.06 -13.65 13.24
C GLY A 539 6.59 -14.95 13.84
N VAL A 540 7.89 -15.05 14.10
CA VAL A 540 8.53 -16.23 14.71
C VAL A 540 7.97 -16.51 16.11
N VAL A 541 7.74 -15.48 16.93
CA VAL A 541 7.10 -15.63 18.24
C VAL A 541 5.67 -16.18 18.10
N VAL A 542 4.89 -15.66 17.16
CA VAL A 542 3.52 -16.15 16.88
C VAL A 542 3.58 -17.61 16.43
N ALA A 543 4.47 -17.96 15.50
CA ALA A 543 4.66 -19.34 15.03
C ALA A 543 5.04 -20.28 16.18
N HIS A 544 5.96 -19.88 17.05
CA HIS A 544 6.36 -20.68 18.20
C HIS A 544 5.21 -20.90 19.20
N ARG A 545 4.37 -19.89 19.43
CA ARG A 545 3.20 -20.05 20.32
C ARG A 545 2.13 -20.94 19.71
N LEU A 546 1.90 -20.82 18.40
CA LEU A 546 0.96 -21.68 17.67
C LEU A 546 1.42 -23.14 17.65
N SER A 547 2.71 -23.40 17.44
CA SER A 547 3.27 -24.76 17.47
C SER A 547 3.05 -25.43 18.83
N ARG A 548 3.28 -24.68 19.92
CA ARG A 548 3.01 -25.14 21.29
C ARG A 548 1.54 -25.34 21.63
N GLN A 549 0.62 -24.67 20.92
CA GLN A 549 -0.82 -24.91 21.08
C GLN A 549 -1.27 -26.16 20.33
N LEU A 550 -0.63 -26.46 19.19
CA LEU A 550 -0.93 -27.64 18.37
C LEU A 550 -0.37 -28.94 18.95
N PHE A 551 0.82 -28.89 19.55
CA PHE A 551 1.52 -30.08 20.02
C PHE A 551 1.76 -30.06 21.53
N SER A 552 1.33 -31.12 22.22
CA SER A 552 1.57 -31.29 23.66
C SER A 552 3.05 -31.57 23.98
N ARG A 553 3.76 -32.26 23.08
CA ARG A 553 5.18 -32.59 23.23
C ARG A 553 6.05 -31.52 22.61
N SER A 554 6.94 -30.92 23.40
CA SER A 554 7.87 -29.86 22.94
C SER A 554 8.71 -30.28 21.73
N ARG A 555 9.18 -31.53 21.66
CA ARG A 555 9.95 -32.05 20.52
C ARG A 555 9.17 -32.00 19.20
N ASP A 556 7.87 -32.31 19.24
CA ASP A 556 7.01 -32.33 18.06
C ASP A 556 6.64 -30.91 17.62
N ALA A 557 6.43 -30.00 18.59
CA ALA A 557 6.29 -28.57 18.32
C ALA A 557 7.50 -28.00 17.56
N THR A 558 8.73 -28.23 18.07
CA THR A 558 9.95 -27.75 17.42
C THR A 558 10.16 -28.37 16.04
N LYS A 559 9.91 -29.67 15.88
CA LYS A 559 10.00 -30.33 14.56
C LYS A 559 9.06 -29.72 13.53
N SER A 560 7.82 -29.42 13.90
CA SER A 560 6.87 -28.77 12.99
C SER A 560 7.28 -27.33 12.65
N LEU A 561 7.94 -26.65 13.60
CA LEU A 561 8.32 -25.25 13.48
C LEU A 561 9.55 -25.05 12.59
N LEU A 562 10.48 -26.00 12.54
CA LEU A 562 11.73 -25.87 11.78
C LEU A 562 11.52 -25.58 10.27
N PRO A 563 10.71 -26.36 9.51
CA PRO A 563 10.45 -26.04 8.10
C PRO A 563 9.75 -24.69 7.92
N MET A 564 8.86 -24.32 8.86
CA MET A 564 8.19 -23.02 8.85
C MET A 564 9.19 -21.88 9.09
N LEU A 565 10.12 -22.05 10.03
CA LEU A 565 11.14 -21.06 10.35
C LEU A 565 12.04 -20.79 9.15
N VAL A 566 12.49 -21.84 8.46
CA VAL A 566 13.26 -21.72 7.22
C VAL A 566 12.47 -20.93 6.17
N MET A 567 11.20 -21.27 5.97
CA MET A 567 10.33 -20.54 5.04
C MET A 567 10.15 -19.06 5.44
N MET A 568 9.97 -18.75 6.72
CA MET A 568 9.85 -17.37 7.21
C MET A 568 11.14 -16.57 7.03
N VAL A 569 12.30 -17.19 7.24
CA VAL A 569 13.62 -16.59 6.95
C VAL A 569 13.75 -16.31 5.47
N LEU A 570 13.47 -17.30 4.60
CA LEU A 570 13.54 -17.15 3.15
C LEU A 570 12.67 -15.99 2.66
N ILE A 571 11.42 -15.91 3.11
CA ILE A 571 10.52 -14.81 2.76
C ILE A 571 11.04 -13.45 3.25
N SER A 572 11.57 -13.40 4.47
CA SER A 572 12.04 -12.13 5.06
C SER A 572 13.33 -11.64 4.38
N VAL A 573 14.22 -12.56 4.01
CA VAL A 573 15.41 -12.26 3.21
C VAL A 573 15.02 -11.88 1.79
N ALA A 574 14.04 -12.55 1.17
CA ALA A 574 13.51 -12.15 -0.13
C ALA A 574 12.92 -10.73 -0.09
N GLY A 575 12.12 -10.41 0.92
CA GLY A 575 11.62 -9.05 1.15
C GLY A 575 12.75 -8.04 1.32
N LEU A 576 13.78 -8.35 2.09
CA LEU A 576 14.94 -7.48 2.26
C LEU A 576 15.75 -7.32 0.95
N SER A 577 15.87 -8.38 0.14
CA SER A 577 16.55 -8.30 -1.17
C SER A 577 15.81 -7.42 -2.16
N LEU A 578 14.47 -7.40 -2.13
CA LEU A 578 13.68 -6.49 -2.95
C LEU A 578 13.95 -5.02 -2.60
N MET A 579 14.29 -4.72 -1.34
CA MET A 579 14.63 -3.36 -0.90
C MET A 579 16.05 -2.92 -1.30
N VAL A 580 16.90 -3.85 -1.76
CA VAL A 580 18.24 -3.52 -2.31
C VAL A 580 18.13 -3.04 -3.75
N LEU A 581 17.08 -3.45 -4.46
CA LEU A 581 16.85 -3.05 -5.84
C LEU A 581 16.31 -1.63 -5.89
N ASP A 582 16.71 -0.90 -6.93
CA ASP A 582 16.18 0.43 -7.18
C ASP A 582 14.69 0.36 -7.53
N MET A 583 13.94 1.31 -6.98
CA MET A 583 12.50 1.34 -7.10
C MET A 583 12.06 2.54 -7.94
N ASN A 584 11.19 2.28 -8.91
CA ASN A 584 10.55 3.31 -9.72
C ASN A 584 9.63 4.15 -8.82
N MET A 585 9.74 5.47 -8.91
CA MET A 585 8.84 6.39 -8.21
C MET A 585 7.44 6.34 -8.85
N ARG A 586 6.38 6.45 -8.04
CA ARG A 586 5.00 6.51 -8.57
C ARG A 586 4.74 7.81 -9.33
N ILE A 587 5.41 8.89 -8.88
CA ILE A 587 5.36 10.23 -9.48
C ILE A 587 6.44 10.41 -10.56
N GLY A 588 7.22 9.37 -10.90
CA GLY A 588 8.31 9.46 -11.90
C GLY A 588 7.87 9.69 -13.36
N ARG A 589 6.57 9.81 -13.61
CA ARG A 589 5.99 10.29 -14.87
C ARG A 589 5.37 11.67 -14.62
N MET A 590 6.19 12.71 -14.55
CA MET A 590 5.73 14.11 -14.60
C MET A 590 6.26 14.78 -15.85
#